data_AF-A0A8T4YK28-F1
#
_entry.id   AF-A0A8T4YK28-F1
#
_cell.length_a   1.000
_cell.length_b   1.000
_cell.length_c   1.000
_cell.angle_alpha   90.00
_cell.angle_beta   90.00
_cell.angle_gamma   90.00
#
_symmetry.space_group_name_H-M   'P 1'
#
loop_
_entity.id
_entity.type
_entity.pdbx_description
1 polymer ?
#
loop_
_entity_poly.entity_id
_entity_poly.type
_entity_poly.pdbx_seq_one_letter_code
_entity_poly.pdbx_strand_id
1 'polypeptide(L)'
;MIHIKVIYLKTAILIEVANRIVEEYVDDINRSLKIPREEYEQRWRRIQDAMAVKGYDLLYVCGSELDRSDVAWLAGVFDPMIERYAVILPLDGRPVILAGSEGGSRS
;
A
#
# COMPACT_ATOMS: atom_id res chain seq x y z
N MET A 1 -3.55 -43.60 -5.85
CA MET A 1 -2.10 -43.33 -5.99
C MET A 1 -1.73 -42.52 -7.25
N ILE A 2 -2.46 -42.63 -8.37
CA ILE A 2 -2.19 -41.89 -9.63
C ILE A 2 -2.52 -40.38 -9.53
N HIS A 3 -3.63 -40.01 -8.88
CA HIS A 3 -4.04 -38.60 -8.75
C HIS A 3 -3.05 -37.71 -7.98
N ILE A 4 -2.37 -38.24 -6.95
CA ILE A 4 -1.39 -37.48 -6.15
C ILE A 4 -0.15 -37.13 -6.99
N LYS A 5 0.33 -38.06 -7.83
CA LYS A 5 1.47 -37.80 -8.73
C LYS A 5 1.16 -36.74 -9.77
N VAL A 6 -0.07 -36.72 -10.33
CA VAL A 6 -0.46 -35.73 -11.35
C VAL A 6 -0.53 -34.31 -10.76
N ILE A 7 -1.03 -34.15 -9.53
CA ILE A 7 -1.05 -32.85 -8.84
C ILE A 7 0.38 -32.38 -8.56
N TYR A 8 1.23 -33.27 -8.03
CA TYR A 8 2.62 -32.94 -7.73
C TYR A 8 3.41 -32.52 -8.98
N LEU A 9 3.21 -33.21 -10.11
CA LEU A 9 3.85 -32.89 -11.38
C LEU A 9 3.41 -31.52 -11.91
N LYS A 10 2.11 -31.17 -11.79
CA LYS A 10 1.60 -29.85 -12.17
C LYS A 10 2.19 -28.74 -11.31
N THR A 11 2.30 -28.95 -9.99
CA THR A 11 2.91 -27.97 -9.08
C THR A 11 4.39 -27.76 -9.38
N ALA A 12 5.14 -28.82 -9.65
CA ALA A 12 6.57 -28.73 -9.98
C ALA A 12 6.81 -27.90 -11.25
N ILE A 13 6.03 -28.13 -12.31
CA ILE A 13 6.09 -27.35 -13.55
C ILE A 13 5.74 -25.88 -13.29
N LEU A 14 4.72 -25.61 -12.47
CA LEU A 14 4.31 -24.25 -12.15
C LEU A 14 5.42 -23.47 -11.43
N ILE A 15 6.09 -24.13 -10.47
CA ILE A 15 7.23 -23.56 -9.73
C ILE A 15 8.40 -23.29 -10.68
N GLU A 16 8.71 -24.22 -11.58
CA GLU A 16 9.79 -24.05 -12.56
C GLU A 16 9.53 -22.86 -13.48
N VAL A 17 8.31 -22.74 -14.02
CA VAL A 17 7.93 -21.60 -14.87
C VAL A 17 7.98 -20.29 -14.09
N ALA A 18 7.47 -20.27 -12.86
CA ALA A 18 7.52 -19.08 -12.01
C ALA A 18 8.96 -18.63 -11.72
N ASN A 19 9.85 -19.57 -11.37
CA ASN A 19 11.25 -19.28 -11.11
C ASN A 19 11.95 -18.73 -12.34
N ARG A 20 11.71 -19.32 -13.52
CA ARG A 20 12.29 -18.82 -14.78
C ARG A 20 11.87 -17.39 -15.08
N ILE A 21 10.60 -17.05 -14.87
CA ILE A 21 10.11 -15.67 -15.01
C ILE A 21 10.83 -14.76 -14.00
N VAL A 22 10.93 -15.16 -12.74
CA VAL A 22 11.62 -14.34 -11.74
C VAL A 22 13.09 -14.12 -12.11
N GLU A 23 13.81 -15.18 -12.50
CA GLU A 23 15.22 -15.11 -12.88
C GLU A 23 15.44 -14.27 -14.14
N GLU A 24 14.54 -14.34 -15.12
CA GLU A 24 14.64 -13.57 -16.37
C GLU A 24 14.47 -12.06 -16.13
N TYR A 25 13.56 -11.67 -15.22
CA TYR A 25 13.21 -10.26 -15.02
C TYR A 25 13.77 -9.65 -13.72
N VAL A 26 14.54 -10.40 -12.91
CA VAL A 26 15.01 -9.92 -11.60
C VAL A 26 15.85 -8.64 -11.72
N ASP A 27 16.69 -8.56 -12.75
CA ASP A 27 17.62 -7.45 -12.98
C ASP A 27 16.94 -6.24 -13.65
N ASP A 28 15.80 -6.45 -14.32
CA ASP A 28 15.00 -5.37 -14.91
C ASP A 28 14.19 -4.59 -13.86
N ILE A 29 14.00 -5.16 -12.67
CA ILE A 29 13.21 -4.54 -11.60
C ILE A 29 14.12 -3.68 -10.72
N ASN A 30 13.97 -2.36 -10.84
CA ASN A 30 14.63 -1.44 -9.93
C ASN A 30 13.96 -1.42 -8.54
N ARG A 31 14.43 -2.30 -7.64
CA ARG A 31 13.98 -2.38 -6.24
C ARG A 31 14.47 -1.24 -5.34
N SER A 32 15.37 -0.40 -5.83
CA SER A 32 15.87 0.76 -5.10
C SER A 32 14.96 1.99 -5.24
N LEU A 33 14.00 1.95 -6.19
CA LEU A 33 13.05 3.03 -6.40
C LEU A 33 12.25 3.27 -5.11
N LYS A 34 12.45 4.44 -4.51
CA LYS A 34 11.70 4.91 -3.35
C LYS A 34 11.21 6.31 -3.65
N ILE A 35 9.96 6.58 -3.30
CA ILE A 35 9.42 7.95 -3.37
C ILE A 35 10.10 8.74 -2.24
N PRO A 36 10.81 9.83 -2.55
CA PRO A 36 11.48 10.62 -1.54
C PRO A 36 10.46 11.34 -0.65
N ARG A 37 10.86 11.67 0.57
CA ARG A 37 9.99 12.31 1.56
C ARG A 37 9.44 13.64 1.06
N GLU A 38 10.28 14.39 0.34
CA GLU A 38 9.99 15.70 -0.21
C GLU A 38 8.83 15.65 -1.20
N GLU A 39 8.65 14.53 -1.92
CA GLU A 39 7.52 14.36 -2.81
C GLU A 39 6.20 14.29 -2.03
N TYR A 40 6.16 13.59 -0.89
CA TYR A 40 4.98 13.55 -0.02
C TYR A 40 4.67 14.93 0.57
N GLU A 41 5.70 15.68 1.00
CA GLU A 41 5.52 17.05 1.51
C GLU A 41 4.90 17.97 0.45
N GLN A 42 5.32 17.84 -0.82
CA GLN A 42 4.69 18.56 -1.94
C GLN A 42 3.24 18.12 -2.18
N ARG A 43 2.93 16.82 -2.06
CA ARG A 43 1.56 16.29 -2.19
C ARG A 43 0.64 16.89 -1.12
N TRP A 44 1.09 16.91 0.14
CA TRP A 44 0.33 17.52 1.25
C TRP A 44 0.09 19.00 0.99
N ARG A 45 1.12 19.73 0.56
CA ARG A 45 1.01 21.16 0.29
C ARG A 45 -0.04 21.47 -0.79
N ARG A 46 -0.05 20.69 -1.89
CA ARG A 46 -1.06 20.85 -2.96
C ARG A 46 -2.49 20.68 -2.43
N ILE A 47 -2.70 19.72 -1.54
CA ILE A 47 -4.02 19.50 -0.95
C ILE A 47 -4.37 20.63 0.04
N GLN A 48 -3.44 21.01 0.91
CA GLN A 48 -3.63 22.10 1.87
C GLN A 48 -3.94 23.44 1.17
N ASP A 49 -3.28 23.74 0.06
CA ASP A 49 -3.58 24.94 -0.74
C ASP A 49 -5.03 24.87 -1.31
N ALA A 50 -5.47 23.70 -1.78
CA ALA A 50 -6.83 23.50 -2.24
C ALA A 50 -7.86 23.56 -1.10
N MET A 51 -7.53 23.06 0.08
CA MET A 51 -8.34 23.16 1.30
C MET A 51 -8.50 24.61 1.73
N ALA A 52 -7.41 25.40 1.70
CA ALA A 52 -7.42 26.82 2.07
C ALA A 52 -8.40 27.63 1.20
N VAL A 53 -8.37 27.41 -0.12
CA VAL A 53 -9.28 28.07 -1.07
C VAL A 53 -10.75 27.72 -0.79
N LYS A 54 -11.01 26.51 -0.30
CA LYS A 54 -12.36 26.01 0.01
C LYS A 54 -12.81 26.31 1.43
N GLY A 55 -11.94 26.85 2.29
CA GLY A 55 -12.22 27.09 3.70
C GLY A 55 -12.35 25.80 4.53
N TYR A 56 -11.60 24.75 4.18
CA TYR A 56 -11.55 23.50 4.95
C TYR A 56 -10.34 23.47 5.88
N ASP A 57 -10.57 23.13 7.15
CA ASP A 57 -9.50 23.06 8.15
C ASP A 57 -8.90 21.65 8.31
N LEU A 58 -9.63 20.61 7.87
CA LEU A 58 -9.27 19.22 8.07
C LEU A 58 -9.72 18.35 6.89
N LEU A 59 -8.82 17.51 6.39
CA LEU A 59 -9.12 16.43 5.47
C LEU A 59 -9.09 15.11 6.23
N TYR A 60 -10.08 14.26 5.95
CA TYR A 60 -10.12 12.87 6.40
C TYR A 60 -10.21 11.96 5.17
N VAL A 61 -9.25 11.04 5.04
CA VAL A 61 -9.24 10.03 3.99
C VAL A 61 -9.29 8.67 4.65
N CYS A 62 -10.29 7.87 4.28
CA CYS A 62 -10.45 6.50 4.77
C CYS A 62 -9.95 5.52 3.71
N GLY A 63 -9.16 4.53 4.11
CA GLY A 63 -8.79 3.39 3.30
C GLY A 63 -9.46 2.11 3.77
N SER A 64 -9.82 1.26 2.81
CA SER A 64 -10.33 -0.08 3.09
C SER A 64 -9.85 -1.05 2.01
N GLU A 65 -9.83 -2.33 2.33
CA GLU A 65 -9.35 -3.44 1.49
C GLU A 65 -9.83 -3.41 0.02
N LEU A 66 -11.02 -2.88 -0.24
CA LEU A 66 -11.65 -2.87 -1.57
C LEU A 66 -11.41 -1.59 -2.37
N ASP A 67 -10.93 -0.54 -1.72
CA ASP A 67 -10.67 0.77 -2.32
C ASP A 67 -9.21 1.12 -2.11
N ARG A 68 -8.37 0.89 -3.14
CA ARG A 68 -6.98 1.36 -3.17
C ARG A 68 -6.98 2.87 -2.90
N SER A 69 -6.70 3.21 -1.65
CA SER A 69 -7.08 4.50 -1.09
C SER A 69 -6.09 5.59 -1.47
N ASP A 70 -6.58 6.82 -1.60
CA ASP A 70 -5.76 8.04 -1.66
C ASP A 70 -4.72 8.11 -0.51
N VAL A 71 -4.90 7.32 0.55
CA VAL A 71 -3.92 7.14 1.63
C VAL A 71 -2.55 6.65 1.14
N ALA A 72 -2.47 5.70 0.20
CA ALA A 72 -1.17 5.24 -0.30
C ALA A 72 -0.42 6.37 -1.04
N TRP A 73 -1.16 7.19 -1.78
CA TRP A 73 -0.63 8.38 -2.42
C TRP A 73 -0.27 9.48 -1.41
N LEU A 74 -1.05 9.65 -0.35
CA LEU A 74 -0.83 10.66 0.68
C LEU A 74 0.35 10.34 1.60
N ALA A 75 0.44 9.10 2.08
CA ALA A 75 1.29 8.77 3.21
C ALA A 75 2.36 7.71 2.88
N GLY A 76 2.32 7.12 1.68
CA GLY A 76 3.19 5.99 1.33
C GLY A 76 2.94 4.75 2.19
N VAL A 77 1.84 4.74 2.95
CA VAL A 77 1.45 3.63 3.82
C VAL A 77 0.91 2.52 2.95
N PHE A 78 1.49 1.34 3.11
CA PHE A 78 1.05 0.11 2.48
C PHE A 78 -0.32 -0.28 3.05
N ASP A 79 -1.21 -0.73 2.18
CA ASP A 79 -2.58 -1.17 2.48
C ASP A 79 -2.54 -2.34 3.49
N PRO A 80 -2.82 -2.13 4.80
CA PRO A 80 -2.96 -3.23 5.74
C PRO A 80 -4.03 -4.20 5.22
N MET A 81 -3.67 -5.48 5.12
CA MET A 81 -4.48 -6.48 4.45
C MET A 81 -5.81 -6.76 5.16
N ILE A 82 -5.99 -6.36 6.43
CA ILE A 82 -7.13 -6.80 7.25
C ILE A 82 -7.85 -5.65 8.00
N GLU A 83 -7.21 -4.51 8.30
CA GLU A 83 -7.81 -3.48 9.15
C GLU A 83 -8.04 -2.12 8.47
N ARG A 84 -9.06 -1.39 8.93
CA ARG A 84 -9.34 -0.02 8.48
C ARG A 84 -8.23 0.92 8.93
N TYR A 85 -7.86 1.82 8.03
CA TYR A 85 -6.89 2.86 8.29
C TYR A 85 -7.41 4.18 7.70
N ALA A 86 -6.98 5.29 8.29
CA ALA A 86 -7.34 6.60 7.83
C ALA A 86 -6.16 7.56 7.94
N VAL A 87 -6.14 8.58 7.09
CA VAL A 87 -5.22 9.71 7.19
C VAL A 87 -6.03 10.96 7.49
N ILE A 88 -5.61 11.67 8.53
CA ILE A 88 -6.06 13.01 8.83
C ILE A 88 -4.97 13.98 8.39
N LEU A 89 -5.31 14.94 7.53
CA LEU A 89 -4.41 16.01 7.12
C LEU A 89 -4.99 17.36 7.56
N PRO A 90 -4.35 18.05 8.52
CA PRO A 90 -4.73 19.42 8.88
C PRO A 90 -4.37 20.41 7.77
N LEU A 91 -5.03 21.57 7.77
CA LEU A 91 -4.74 22.69 6.86
C LEU A 91 -3.27 23.15 6.90
N ASP A 92 -2.61 23.00 8.05
CA ASP A 92 -1.17 23.21 8.19
C ASP A 92 -0.53 22.11 9.05
N GLY A 93 0.70 21.73 8.71
CA GLY A 93 1.44 20.66 9.37
C GLY A 93 1.40 19.33 8.62
N ARG A 94 1.63 18.24 9.37
CA ARG A 94 1.85 16.88 8.83
C ARG A 94 0.61 16.01 8.99
N PRO A 95 0.40 15.03 8.10
CA PRO A 95 -0.68 14.07 8.26
C PRO A 95 -0.47 13.17 9.47
N VAL A 96 -1.58 12.73 10.06
CA VAL A 96 -1.65 11.72 11.12
C VAL A 96 -2.29 10.48 10.53
N ILE A 97 -1.63 9.33 10.69
CA ILE A 97 -2.18 8.03 10.29
C ILE A 97 -2.88 7.43 11.51
N LEU A 98 -4.14 7.07 11.32
CA LEU A 98 -4.93 6.28 12.24
C LEU A 98 -4.99 4.86 11.70
N ALA A 99 -4.39 3.91 12.40
CA ALA A 99 -4.45 2.50 12.03
C ALA A 99 -4.89 1.68 13.26
N GLY A 100 -5.70 0.65 13.02
CA GLY A 100 -6.02 -0.35 14.02
C GLY A 100 -4.84 -1.28 14.32
N SER A 101 -4.98 -2.10 15.35
CA SER A 101 -3.97 -3.08 15.74
C SER A 101 -4.13 -4.34 14.90
N GLU A 102 -3.31 -4.54 13.87
CA GLU A 102 -3.24 -5.81 13.14
C GLU A 102 -2.69 -6.94 14.04
N GLY A 103 -3.56 -7.54 14.85
CA GLY A 103 -3.21 -8.62 15.78
C GLY A 103 -4.37 -8.96 16.69
N GLY A 104 -4.99 -10.12 16.44
CA GLY A 104 -6.14 -10.62 17.18
C GLY A 104 -5.94 -10.66 18.71
N SER A 105 -7.03 -10.37 19.41
CA SER A 105 -7.21 -10.48 20.85
C SER A 105 -6.55 -11.75 21.43
N ARG A 106 -5.65 -11.57 22.38
CA ARG A 106 -5.39 -12.55 23.44
C ARG A 106 -5.39 -11.83 24.78
N SER A 107 -6.58 -11.74 25.38
CA SER A 107 -6.75 -11.81 26.83
C SER A 107 -6.56 -13.25 27.30
#